data_AF-A0A257ZGQ1-F1
#
_entry.id   AF-A0A257ZGQ1-F1
#
_cell.length_a   1.000
_cell.length_b   1.000
_cell.length_c   1.000
_cell.angle_alpha   90.00
_cell.angle_beta   90.00
_cell.angle_gamma   90.00
#
_symmetry.space_group_name_H-M   'P 1'
#
loop_
_entity.id
_entity.type
_entity.pdbx_description
1 polymer ?
#
loop_
_entity_poly.entity_id
_entity_poly.type
_entity_poly.pdbx_seq_one_letter_code
_entity_poly.pdbx_strand_id
1 'polypeptide(L)'
;METIMRRSTARGLAFGALFLALAGTPALAQTAPAPAAAAKAAPSTGAMQVARDLVVANGEAAAFNGVLQNILDGAALGFLQTNPDLAPQLRDTAVALRPEFEKKQSEIVDMIAAAYASNFTEDELKQALAFYKTPVGQKLVTDRPAIVQQTVQSIQQWGARVNAEAMDRIRAEMKKKGHDL
;
A
#
# COMPACT_ATOMS: atom_id res chain seq x y z
N MET A 1 -0.27 37.93 24.50
CA MET A 1 -0.72 39.29 24.16
C MET A 1 0.39 39.86 23.29
N GLU A 2 0.24 40.16 22.01
CA GLU A 2 -0.91 40.69 21.28
C GLU A 2 -1.09 40.02 19.91
N THR A 3 -2.37 40.00 19.55
CA THR A 3 -3.02 39.74 18.28
C THR A 3 -2.58 40.76 17.19
N ILE A 4 -2.84 40.41 15.92
CA ILE A 4 -3.41 41.24 14.83
C ILE A 4 -2.64 41.03 13.51
N MET A 5 -3.13 40.19 12.60
CA MET A 5 -4.12 40.49 11.54
C MET A 5 -3.48 41.06 10.26
N ARG A 6 -3.39 40.18 9.24
CA ARG A 6 -4.06 40.32 7.92
C ARG A 6 -3.66 41.53 7.06
N ARG A 7 -3.13 41.25 5.85
CA ARG A 7 -3.84 41.43 4.55
C ARG A 7 -2.89 41.27 3.37
N SER A 8 -3.36 40.47 2.41
CA SER A 8 -2.89 40.30 1.05
C SER A 8 -3.03 41.55 0.19
N THR A 9 -2.11 41.75 -0.75
CA THR A 9 -2.40 42.39 -2.06
C THR A 9 -1.51 41.80 -3.16
N ALA A 10 -2.16 41.18 -4.14
CA ALA A 10 -1.59 40.74 -5.41
C ALA A 10 -1.31 41.95 -6.32
N ARG A 11 -0.27 41.86 -7.16
CA ARG A 11 0.06 42.83 -8.20
C ARG A 11 0.44 42.12 -9.51
N GLY A 12 -0.26 42.49 -10.58
CA GLY A 12 0.15 42.40 -11.99
C GLY A 12 -0.05 41.03 -12.65
N LEU A 13 -0.50 40.89 -13.90
CA LEU A 13 -0.66 41.85 -15.00
C LEU A 13 -1.74 41.32 -15.97
N ALA A 14 -2.45 42.26 -16.57
CA ALA A 14 -3.51 42.05 -17.54
C ALA A 14 -2.97 41.92 -18.98
N PHE A 15 -3.64 41.08 -19.78
CA PHE A 15 -3.86 41.24 -21.22
C PHE A 15 -5.34 40.86 -21.42
N GLY A 16 -6.25 41.66 -21.97
CA GLY A 16 -6.11 42.69 -22.98
C GLY A 16 -6.86 42.23 -24.23
N ALA A 17 -8.20 42.23 -24.20
CA ALA A 17 -9.02 42.18 -25.42
C ALA A 17 -10.39 42.80 -25.14
N LEU A 18 -10.59 43.96 -25.78
CA LEU A 18 -11.76 44.82 -25.80
C LEU A 18 -12.82 44.24 -26.76
N PHE A 19 -14.04 43.99 -26.27
CA PHE A 19 -15.23 43.86 -27.11
C PHE A 19 -16.35 44.74 -26.56
N LEU A 20 -16.92 45.55 -27.46
CA LEU A 20 -17.97 46.54 -27.22
C LEU A 20 -19.31 45.89 -26.85
N ALA A 21 -20.07 46.66 -26.07
CA ALA A 21 -21.28 46.31 -25.34
C ALA A 21 -22.51 45.97 -26.20
N LEU A 22 -23.32 45.03 -25.68
CA LEU A 22 -24.78 44.95 -25.83
C LEU A 22 -25.37 44.38 -24.53
N ALA A 23 -26.50 44.94 -24.09
CA ALA A 23 -27.08 44.82 -22.76
C ALA A 23 -27.33 43.38 -22.26
N GLY A 24 -26.97 43.12 -21.00
CA GLY A 24 -27.31 41.89 -20.29
C GLY A 24 -27.14 42.08 -18.79
N THR A 25 -28.19 41.79 -18.02
CA THR A 25 -28.23 41.78 -16.57
C THR A 25 -27.06 41.00 -15.95
N PRO A 26 -26.52 41.39 -14.77
CA PRO A 26 -25.46 40.63 -14.12
C PRO A 26 -26.03 39.28 -13.65
N ALA A 27 -25.91 38.27 -14.49
CA ALA A 27 -26.11 36.89 -14.11
C ALA A 27 -25.03 36.54 -13.09
N LEU A 28 -25.44 36.41 -11.83
CA LEU A 28 -24.64 35.78 -10.79
C LEU A 28 -24.18 34.43 -11.33
N ALA A 29 -22.87 34.30 -11.57
CA ALA A 29 -22.24 33.02 -11.87
C ALA A 29 -22.43 32.11 -10.65
N GLN A 30 -23.51 31.34 -10.65
CA GLN A 30 -23.68 30.19 -9.77
C GLN A 30 -22.56 29.22 -10.17
N THR A 31 -21.54 29.15 -9.32
CA THR A 31 -20.63 28.01 -9.33
C THR A 31 -21.48 26.78 -9.10
N ALA A 32 -21.70 26.00 -10.17
CA ALA A 32 -22.38 24.72 -10.05
C ALA A 32 -21.67 23.90 -8.99
N PRO A 33 -22.39 23.30 -8.02
CA PRO A 33 -21.76 22.40 -7.06
C PRO A 33 -21.03 21.32 -7.86
N ALA A 34 -19.75 21.13 -7.58
CA ALA A 34 -18.99 20.01 -8.12
C ALA A 34 -19.81 18.73 -7.88
N PRO A 35 -19.90 17.80 -8.85
CA PRO A 35 -20.62 16.55 -8.62
C PRO A 35 -20.08 15.94 -7.33
N ALA A 36 -20.95 15.78 -6.33
CA ALA A 36 -20.61 14.99 -5.17
C ALA A 36 -20.16 13.63 -5.73
N ALA A 37 -18.91 13.25 -5.50
CA ALA A 37 -18.41 11.94 -5.88
C ALA A 37 -19.40 10.94 -5.30
N ALA A 38 -20.18 10.28 -6.17
CA ALA A 38 -21.16 9.32 -5.75
C ALA A 38 -20.43 8.30 -4.89
N ALA A 39 -20.81 8.18 -3.62
CA ALA A 39 -20.26 7.16 -2.75
C ALA A 39 -20.43 5.82 -3.48
N LYS A 40 -19.31 5.17 -3.83
CA LYS A 40 -19.35 3.85 -4.46
C LYS A 40 -20.21 2.96 -3.57
N ALA A 41 -21.29 2.42 -4.14
CA ALA A 41 -22.15 1.49 -3.44
C ALA A 41 -21.32 0.33 -2.89
N ALA A 42 -21.71 -0.19 -1.73
CA ALA A 42 -21.04 -1.34 -1.14
C ALA A 42 -21.00 -2.50 -2.15
N PRO A 43 -19.92 -3.30 -2.19
CA PRO A 43 -19.78 -4.36 -3.17
C PRO A 43 -20.91 -5.40 -3.08
N SER A 44 -21.36 -5.92 -4.23
CA SER A 44 -22.36 -6.98 -4.27
C SER A 44 -21.82 -8.27 -3.62
N THR A 45 -22.70 -9.14 -3.13
CA THR A 45 -22.32 -10.47 -2.63
C THR A 45 -21.59 -11.29 -3.70
N GLY A 46 -21.98 -11.15 -4.97
CA GLY A 46 -21.31 -11.77 -6.11
C GLY A 46 -19.86 -11.29 -6.29
N ALA A 47 -19.66 -9.97 -6.31
CA ALA A 47 -18.33 -9.37 -6.37
C ALA A 47 -17.43 -9.78 -5.19
N MET A 48 -17.99 -9.85 -3.98
CA MET A 48 -17.26 -10.32 -2.80
C MET A 48 -16.76 -11.76 -2.94
N GLN A 49 -17.59 -12.68 -3.47
CA GLN A 49 -17.16 -14.06 -3.66
C GLN A 49 -16.06 -14.18 -4.71
N VAL A 50 -16.20 -13.50 -5.86
CA VAL A 50 -15.16 -13.50 -6.90
C VAL A 50 -13.87 -12.89 -6.38
N ALA A 51 -13.96 -11.81 -5.59
CA ALA A 51 -12.81 -11.18 -4.98
C ALA A 51 -12.10 -12.12 -4.00
N ARG A 52 -12.83 -12.86 -3.14
CA ARG A 52 -12.24 -13.89 -2.27
C ARG A 52 -11.46 -14.94 -3.06
N ASP A 53 -12.09 -15.49 -4.09
CA ASP A 53 -11.45 -16.49 -4.95
C ASP A 53 -10.18 -15.93 -5.61
N LEU A 54 -10.21 -14.65 -6.02
CA LEU A 54 -9.04 -13.94 -6.58
C LEU A 54 -7.91 -13.79 -5.56
N VAL A 55 -8.21 -13.37 -4.33
CA VAL A 55 -7.21 -13.23 -3.25
C VAL A 55 -6.52 -14.56 -2.92
N VAL A 56 -7.27 -15.66 -2.98
CA VAL A 56 -6.68 -16.99 -2.80
C VAL A 56 -5.84 -17.37 -4.01
N ALA A 57 -6.35 -17.16 -5.23
CA ALA A 57 -5.68 -17.57 -6.46
C ALA A 57 -4.40 -16.76 -6.76
N ASN A 58 -4.36 -15.48 -6.40
CA ASN A 58 -3.20 -14.60 -6.64
C ASN A 58 -2.09 -14.74 -5.57
N GLY A 59 -2.37 -15.48 -4.48
CA GLY A 59 -1.43 -15.75 -3.38
C GLY A 59 -1.20 -14.59 -2.41
N GLU A 60 -1.94 -13.49 -2.50
CA GLU A 60 -1.73 -12.32 -1.63
C GLU A 60 -2.07 -12.60 -0.17
N ALA A 61 -3.03 -13.50 0.10
CA ALA A 61 -3.33 -13.95 1.46
C ALA A 61 -2.08 -14.50 2.19
N ALA A 62 -1.15 -15.12 1.45
CA ALA A 62 0.04 -15.73 2.03
C ALA A 62 0.97 -14.71 2.72
N ALA A 63 0.97 -13.45 2.27
CA ALA A 63 1.74 -12.38 2.90
C ALA A 63 1.30 -12.10 4.35
N PHE A 64 0.08 -12.52 4.72
CA PHE A 64 -0.51 -12.26 6.03
C PHE A 64 -0.56 -13.50 6.93
N ASN A 65 -0.04 -14.65 6.48
CA ASN A 65 -0.05 -15.89 7.28
C ASN A 65 0.64 -15.73 8.65
N GLY A 66 1.63 -14.84 8.75
CA GLY A 66 2.33 -14.55 10.01
C GLY A 66 1.62 -13.58 10.96
N VAL A 67 0.58 -12.86 10.51
CA VAL A 67 -0.11 -11.85 11.33
C VAL A 67 -0.67 -12.48 12.60
N LEU A 68 -1.33 -13.63 12.45
CA LEU A 68 -1.94 -14.29 13.58
C LEU A 68 -0.90 -14.78 14.58
N GLN A 69 0.18 -15.39 14.08
CA GLN A 69 1.28 -15.81 14.95
C GLN A 69 1.83 -14.61 15.73
N ASN A 70 2.07 -13.47 15.06
CA ASN A 70 2.58 -12.28 15.72
C ASN A 70 1.62 -11.74 16.80
N ILE A 71 0.30 -11.85 16.60
CA ILE A 71 -0.69 -11.48 17.60
C ILE A 71 -0.60 -12.40 18.83
N LEU A 72 -0.56 -13.72 18.62
CA LEU A 72 -0.48 -14.69 19.71
C LEU A 72 0.83 -14.59 20.49
N ASP A 73 1.95 -14.48 19.77
CA ASP A 73 3.28 -14.31 20.36
C ASP A 73 3.34 -12.97 21.12
N GLY A 74 2.78 -11.88 20.56
CA GLY A 74 2.67 -10.58 21.22
C GLY A 74 1.81 -10.60 22.49
N ALA A 75 0.68 -11.31 22.46
CA ALA A 75 -0.17 -11.49 23.64
C ALA A 75 0.59 -12.26 24.74
N ALA A 76 1.31 -13.33 24.38
CA ALA A 76 2.14 -14.09 25.30
C ALA A 76 3.24 -13.23 25.95
N LEU A 77 3.93 -12.40 25.16
CA LEU A 77 4.97 -11.48 25.66
C LEU A 77 4.41 -10.48 26.68
N GLY A 78 3.14 -10.08 26.56
CA GLY A 78 2.48 -9.19 27.53
C GLY A 78 2.46 -9.75 28.95
N PHE A 79 2.37 -11.08 29.11
CA PHE A 79 2.36 -11.72 30.42
C PHE A 79 3.75 -11.86 31.06
N LEU A 80 4.81 -11.79 30.26
CA LEU A 80 6.18 -11.91 30.77
C LEU A 80 6.64 -10.71 31.59
N GLN A 81 5.98 -9.55 31.42
CA GLN A 81 6.29 -8.36 32.22
C GLN A 81 6.05 -8.59 33.72
N THR A 82 5.05 -9.41 34.06
CA THR A 82 4.67 -9.70 35.45
C THR A 82 5.08 -11.10 35.89
N ASN A 83 5.29 -12.03 34.96
CA ASN A 83 5.60 -13.43 35.24
C ASN A 83 6.65 -14.00 34.25
N PRO A 84 7.94 -13.63 34.38
CA PRO A 84 8.97 -14.01 33.43
C PRO A 84 9.24 -15.53 33.39
N ASP A 85 9.04 -16.23 34.49
CA ASP A 85 9.24 -17.69 34.61
C ASP A 85 8.25 -18.51 33.78
N LEU A 86 7.18 -17.88 33.28
CA LEU A 86 6.15 -18.53 32.46
C LEU A 86 6.49 -18.58 30.96
N ALA A 87 7.66 -18.12 30.53
CA ALA A 87 8.00 -18.04 29.10
C ALA A 87 7.82 -19.35 28.32
N PRO A 88 8.26 -20.53 28.82
CA PRO A 88 7.98 -21.79 28.14
C PRO A 88 6.48 -22.10 28.03
N GLN A 89 5.73 -21.94 29.12
CA GLN A 89 4.30 -22.26 29.20
C GLN A 89 3.46 -21.33 28.33
N LEU A 90 3.79 -20.04 28.30
CA LEU A 90 3.11 -19.06 27.46
C LEU A 90 3.36 -19.35 25.98
N ARG A 91 4.58 -19.74 25.61
CA ARG A 91 4.89 -20.17 24.24
C ARG A 91 4.11 -21.43 23.85
N ASP A 92 4.10 -22.44 24.71
CA ASP A 92 3.38 -23.69 24.45
C ASP A 92 1.87 -23.45 24.35
N THR A 93 1.33 -22.56 25.17
CA THR A 93 -0.07 -22.11 25.11
C THR A 93 -0.37 -21.37 23.81
N ALA A 94 0.50 -20.44 23.40
CA ALA A 94 0.35 -19.73 22.13
C ALA A 94 0.33 -20.70 20.94
N VAL A 95 1.19 -21.73 20.93
CA VAL A 95 1.17 -22.79 19.92
C VAL A 95 -0.14 -23.59 19.96
N ALA A 96 -0.63 -23.97 21.15
CA ALA A 96 -1.86 -24.71 21.31
C ALA A 96 -3.12 -23.93 20.85
N LEU A 97 -3.10 -22.60 20.94
CA LEU A 97 -4.20 -21.74 20.50
C LEU A 97 -4.19 -21.47 18.98
N ARG A 98 -3.08 -21.74 18.27
CA ARG A 98 -2.98 -21.45 16.82
C ARG A 98 -4.14 -22.02 16.00
N PRO A 99 -4.54 -23.30 16.13
CA PRO A 99 -5.62 -23.87 15.31
C PRO A 99 -6.98 -23.22 15.53
N GLU A 100 -7.25 -22.71 16.74
CA GLU A 100 -8.48 -21.96 17.03
C GLU A 100 -8.50 -20.66 16.26
N PHE A 101 -7.37 -19.95 16.27
CA PHE A 101 -7.28 -18.65 15.64
C PHE A 101 -7.01 -18.72 14.13
N GLU A 102 -6.50 -19.84 13.59
CA GLU A 102 -6.36 -20.07 12.14
C GLU A 102 -7.70 -19.88 11.42
N LYS A 103 -8.82 -20.14 12.09
CA LYS A 103 -10.16 -19.86 11.58
C LYS A 103 -10.40 -18.38 11.28
N LYS A 104 -9.67 -17.48 11.94
CA LYS A 104 -9.71 -16.02 11.69
C LYS A 104 -8.94 -15.61 10.45
N GLN A 105 -8.17 -16.50 9.85
CA GLN A 105 -7.47 -16.23 8.61
C GLN A 105 -8.46 -15.94 7.46
N SER A 106 -9.67 -16.51 7.50
CA SER A 106 -10.72 -16.16 6.54
C SER A 106 -11.16 -14.70 6.67
N GLU A 107 -11.14 -14.12 7.89
CA GLU A 107 -11.45 -12.70 8.11
C GLU A 107 -10.42 -11.80 7.39
N ILE A 108 -9.14 -12.21 7.34
CA ILE A 108 -8.11 -11.50 6.57
C ILE A 108 -8.41 -11.56 5.07
N VAL A 109 -8.78 -12.73 4.55
CA VAL A 109 -9.17 -12.88 3.15
C VAL A 109 -10.38 -12.01 2.82
N ASP A 110 -11.38 -11.96 3.70
CA ASP A 110 -12.57 -11.11 3.53
C ASP A 110 -12.22 -9.62 3.50
N MET A 111 -11.29 -9.15 4.36
CA MET A 111 -10.83 -7.76 4.34
C MET A 111 -10.14 -7.40 3.03
N ILE A 112 -9.26 -8.26 2.53
CA ILE A 112 -8.56 -8.01 1.24
C ILE A 112 -9.57 -8.10 0.08
N ALA A 113 -10.47 -9.08 0.11
CA ALA A 113 -11.52 -9.23 -0.89
C ALA A 113 -12.43 -8.00 -0.95
N ALA A 114 -12.81 -7.42 0.19
CA ALA A 114 -13.59 -6.19 0.26
C ALA A 114 -12.86 -5.00 -0.39
N ALA A 115 -11.54 -4.90 -0.21
CA ALA A 115 -10.73 -3.91 -0.90
C ALA A 115 -10.76 -4.10 -2.42
N TYR A 116 -10.60 -5.33 -2.91
CA TYR A 116 -10.73 -5.65 -4.34
C TYR A 116 -12.13 -5.30 -4.88
N ALA A 117 -13.18 -5.76 -4.20
CA ALA A 117 -14.56 -5.57 -4.64
C ALA A 117 -15.02 -4.10 -4.59
N SER A 118 -14.36 -3.25 -3.81
CA SER A 118 -14.60 -1.80 -3.79
C SER A 118 -13.87 -1.07 -4.91
N ASN A 119 -12.78 -1.64 -5.44
CA ASN A 119 -11.93 -0.99 -6.44
C ASN A 119 -12.22 -1.46 -7.87
N PHE A 120 -12.63 -2.71 -8.04
CA PHE A 120 -12.89 -3.34 -9.34
C PHE A 120 -14.36 -3.66 -9.52
N THR A 121 -14.82 -3.66 -10.77
CA THR A 121 -16.12 -4.24 -11.13
C THR A 121 -16.09 -5.76 -11.01
N GLU A 122 -17.27 -6.38 -10.87
CA GLU A 122 -17.37 -7.84 -10.80
C GLU A 122 -16.78 -8.53 -12.04
N ASP A 123 -16.93 -7.93 -13.22
CA ASP A 123 -16.41 -8.49 -14.47
C ASP A 123 -14.88 -8.38 -14.57
N GLU A 124 -14.28 -7.30 -14.07
CA GLU A 124 -12.82 -7.18 -13.96
C GLU A 124 -12.25 -8.20 -12.97
N LEU A 125 -12.91 -8.41 -11.83
CA LEU A 125 -12.53 -9.44 -10.86
C LEU A 125 -12.58 -10.84 -11.48
N LYS A 126 -13.62 -11.15 -12.26
CA LYS A 126 -13.75 -12.43 -12.97
C LYS A 126 -12.64 -12.64 -13.98
N GLN A 127 -12.28 -11.60 -14.74
CA GLN A 127 -11.18 -11.65 -15.71
C GLN A 127 -9.83 -11.88 -15.03
N ALA A 128 -9.55 -11.14 -13.94
CA ALA A 128 -8.34 -11.33 -13.15
C ALA A 128 -8.26 -12.75 -12.57
N LEU A 129 -9.36 -13.25 -12.00
CA LEU A 129 -9.45 -14.60 -11.47
C LEU A 129 -9.20 -15.66 -12.56
N ALA A 130 -9.78 -15.46 -13.75
CA ALA A 130 -9.57 -16.37 -14.88
C ALA A 130 -8.10 -16.44 -15.28
N PHE A 131 -7.38 -15.31 -15.31
CA PHE A 131 -5.95 -15.28 -15.56
C PHE A 131 -5.15 -16.09 -14.50
N TYR A 132 -5.40 -15.85 -13.22
CA TYR A 132 -4.69 -16.55 -12.14
C TYR A 132 -5.02 -18.04 -12.06
N LYS A 133 -6.13 -18.49 -12.66
CA LYS A 133 -6.47 -19.91 -12.82
C LYS A 133 -5.73 -20.60 -13.99
N THR A 134 -5.08 -19.85 -14.89
CA THR A 134 -4.28 -20.46 -15.97
C THR A 134 -2.99 -21.09 -15.42
N PRO A 135 -2.38 -22.07 -16.13
CA PRO A 135 -1.09 -22.64 -15.71
C PRO A 135 0.02 -21.58 -15.57
N VAL A 136 0.02 -20.56 -16.42
CA VAL A 136 1.00 -19.45 -16.34
C VAL A 136 0.71 -18.55 -15.15
N GLY A 137 -0.56 -18.23 -14.88
CA GLY A 137 -0.96 -17.44 -13.72
C GLY A 137 -0.57 -18.12 -12.40
N GLN A 138 -0.81 -19.42 -12.29
CA GLN A 138 -0.39 -20.22 -11.13
C GLN A 138 1.14 -20.26 -11.00
N LYS A 139 1.86 -20.52 -12.09
CA LYS A 139 3.33 -20.50 -12.09
C LYS A 139 3.88 -19.15 -11.65
N LEU A 140 3.27 -18.05 -12.08
CA LEU A 140 3.68 -16.72 -11.65
C LEU A 140 3.54 -16.54 -10.13
N VAL A 141 2.45 -17.01 -9.53
CA VAL A 141 2.24 -16.92 -8.07
C VAL A 141 3.25 -17.79 -7.32
N THR A 142 3.46 -19.03 -7.77
CA THR A 142 4.40 -19.98 -7.14
C THR A 142 5.85 -19.53 -7.26
N ASP A 143 6.29 -19.02 -8.41
CA ASP A 143 7.70 -18.71 -8.67
C ASP A 143 8.09 -17.29 -8.22
N ARG A 144 7.12 -16.39 -8.03
CA ARG A 144 7.38 -14.98 -7.66
C ARG A 144 8.32 -14.83 -6.46
N PRO A 145 8.20 -15.57 -5.34
CA PRO A 145 9.14 -15.45 -4.23
C PRO A 145 10.60 -15.76 -4.64
N ALA A 146 10.81 -16.81 -5.45
CA ALA A 146 12.14 -17.17 -5.93
C ALA A 146 12.72 -16.11 -6.89
N ILE A 147 11.88 -15.57 -7.78
CA ILE A 147 12.26 -14.47 -8.69
C ILE A 147 12.69 -13.23 -7.90
N VAL A 148 11.91 -12.84 -6.88
CA VAL A 148 12.25 -11.72 -6.00
C VAL A 148 13.56 -11.98 -5.28
N GLN A 149 13.75 -13.17 -4.72
CA GLN A 149 14.99 -13.54 -4.01
C GLN A 149 16.22 -13.45 -4.94
N GLN A 150 16.11 -13.99 -6.16
CA GLN A 150 17.17 -13.89 -7.17
C GLN A 150 17.48 -12.44 -7.54
N THR A 151 16.44 -11.61 -7.66
CA THR A 151 16.58 -10.18 -8.00
C THR A 151 17.28 -9.42 -6.88
N VAL A 152 16.92 -9.68 -5.62
CA VAL A 152 17.57 -9.05 -4.45
C VAL A 152 19.07 -9.36 -4.42
N GLN A 153 19.47 -10.62 -4.66
CA GLN A 153 20.89 -10.99 -4.72
C GLN A 153 21.63 -10.23 -5.83
N SER A 154 20.99 -10.09 -6.99
CA SER A 154 21.56 -9.35 -8.12
C SER A 154 21.74 -7.86 -7.80
N ILE A 155 20.77 -7.24 -7.12
CA ILE A 155 20.84 -5.85 -6.66
C ILE A 155 21.97 -5.66 -5.64
N GLN A 156 22.15 -6.60 -4.71
CA GLN A 156 23.25 -6.54 -3.72
C GLN A 156 24.62 -6.55 -4.40
N GLN A 157 24.82 -7.44 -5.38
CA GLN A 157 26.08 -7.52 -6.14
C GLN A 157 26.32 -6.25 -6.96
N TRP A 158 25.29 -5.74 -7.64
CA TRP A 158 25.38 -4.49 -8.38
C TRP A 158 25.69 -3.31 -7.44
N GLY A 159 25.03 -3.22 -6.29
CA GLY A 159 25.23 -2.17 -5.30
C GLY A 159 26.66 -2.14 -4.73
N ALA A 160 27.27 -3.31 -4.50
CA ALA A 160 28.66 -3.40 -4.07
C ALA A 160 29.63 -2.80 -5.12
N ARG A 161 29.41 -3.08 -6.41
CA ARG A 161 30.22 -2.51 -7.50
C ARG A 161 30.04 -1.00 -7.61
N VAL A 162 28.80 -0.52 -7.61
CA VAL A 162 28.50 0.92 -7.67
C VAL A 162 29.09 1.66 -6.47
N ASN A 163 29.06 1.07 -5.28
CA ASN A 163 29.69 1.67 -4.10
C ASN A 163 31.22 1.82 -4.27
N ALA A 164 31.89 0.81 -4.83
CA ALA A 164 33.32 0.89 -5.10
C ALA A 164 33.65 2.02 -6.10
N GLU A 165 32.91 2.10 -7.21
CA GLU A 165 33.04 3.18 -8.20
C GLU A 165 32.80 4.56 -7.59
N ALA A 166 31.77 4.68 -6.75
CA ALA A 166 31.45 5.91 -6.04
C ALA A 166 32.58 6.33 -5.10
N MET A 167 33.16 5.40 -4.34
CA MET A 167 34.29 5.68 -3.44
C MET A 167 35.52 6.17 -4.22
N ASP A 168 35.84 5.53 -5.33
CA ASP A 168 36.96 5.95 -6.18
C ASP A 168 36.75 7.35 -6.75
N ARG A 169 35.53 7.65 -7.21
CA ARG A 169 35.17 8.97 -7.72
C ARG A 169 35.22 10.03 -6.63
N ILE A 170 34.70 9.73 -5.44
CA ILE A 170 34.72 10.65 -4.30
C ILE A 170 36.17 10.97 -3.90
N ARG A 171 37.05 9.96 -3.77
CA ARG A 171 38.47 10.21 -3.49
C ARG A 171 39.11 11.11 -4.53
N ALA A 172 38.87 10.83 -5.82
CA ALA A 172 39.42 11.65 -6.90
C ALA A 172 38.94 13.11 -6.84
N GLU A 173 37.65 13.34 -6.56
CA GLU A 173 37.10 14.69 -6.44
C GLU A 173 37.57 15.41 -5.16
N MET A 174 37.72 14.71 -4.04
CA MET A 174 38.24 15.29 -2.80
C MET A 174 39.72 15.64 -2.92
N LYS A 175 40.51 14.82 -3.62
CA LYS A 175 41.91 15.12 -3.94
C LYS A 175 42.04 16.41 -4.76
N LYS A 176 41.17 16.62 -5.76
CA LYS A 176 41.13 17.89 -6.53
C LYS A 176 40.82 19.11 -5.65
N LYS A 177 40.11 18.91 -4.54
CA LYS A 177 39.80 19.94 -3.54
C LYS A 177 40.88 20.11 -2.47
N GLY A 178 42.00 19.39 -2.59
CA GLY A 178 43.12 19.48 -1.65
C GLY A 178 42.96 18.62 -0.39
N HIS A 179 42.00 17.69 -0.37
CA HIS A 179 41.80 16.74 0.72
C HIS A 179 42.19 15.32 0.27
N ASP A 180 43.20 14.73 0.90
CA ASP A 180 43.58 13.33 0.65
C ASP A 180 42.77 12.40 1.55
N LEU A 181 42.10 11.43 0.96
CA LEU A 181 41.20 10.46 1.60
C LEU A 181 41.64 9.03 1.28
#